data_AF-A0A933RSH6-F1
#
_entry.id   AF-A0A933RSH6-F1
#
_cell.length_a   1.000
_cell.length_b   1.000
_cell.length_c   1.000
_cell.angle_alpha   90.00
_cell.angle_beta   90.00
_cell.angle_gamma   90.00
#
_symmetry.space_group_name_H-M   'P 1'
#
loop_
_entity.id
_entity.type
_entity.pdbx_description
1 polymer ?
#
loop_
_entity_poly.entity_id
_entity_poly.type
_entity_poly.pdbx_seq_one_letter_code
_entity_poly.pdbx_strand_id
1 'polypeptide(L)'
;MKSWKEWLAFGALALAFLIPISLLQSGIDGDEARVLFLRWIDNQEAYEGQLLQKITGGTDDRTVEEKDLFKNVEDVGESLNSGFRRLSVREKWNTLHNRQFEPFYEQFQRLAGQAKIKAVEGQIEWSNPDVSANVGALVLGFRKLVADLLWLKVDQYWHLGMVQRMLPAMETVVTLDPHFIEAYALGAWHLAYNVTVMFHSLDEKMKYIDQGIHLLEKGIKSNPRNSKLYAELGFTIYFRKMGDWEKAAYYLGEATKYEHEPWVERAYALSLERLLQEEKALAVLEDYDRRHPELVMQQLSMARLRKKLEARQVEKDGDLEHALRIWDFLRTDDPGDVVAPKEFLRIKHLLSEQHRGASRD
;
A
#
# COMPACT_ATOMS: atom_id res chain seq x y z
N MET A 1 -12.94 -4.54 31.17
CA MET A 1 -13.23 -3.24 30.52
C MET A 1 -11.95 -2.43 30.37
N LYS A 2 -11.32 -2.49 29.19
CA LYS A 2 -10.33 -1.54 28.63
C LYS A 2 -9.75 -2.22 27.36
N SER A 3 -10.46 -2.14 26.23
CA SER A 3 -10.01 -2.75 24.95
C SER A 3 -10.57 -2.09 23.69
N TRP A 4 -10.91 -0.80 23.72
CA TRP A 4 -11.48 -0.09 22.55
C TRP A 4 -10.65 1.13 22.11
N LYS A 5 -9.61 1.51 22.87
CA LYS A 5 -8.81 2.72 22.60
C LYS A 5 -7.56 2.50 21.75
N GLU A 6 -7.14 1.25 21.54
CA GLU A 6 -5.96 0.94 20.69
C GLU A 6 -6.33 0.68 19.22
N TRP A 7 -7.56 0.22 18.94
CA TRP A 7 -8.05 0.05 17.56
C TRP A 7 -8.34 1.38 16.84
N LEU A 8 -8.54 2.48 17.59
CA LEU A 8 -8.70 3.82 17.03
C LEU A 8 -7.37 4.53 16.76
N ALA A 9 -6.24 4.04 17.30
CA ALA A 9 -4.93 4.65 17.08
C ALA A 9 -4.33 4.30 15.70
N PHE A 10 -4.59 3.10 15.17
CA PHE A 10 -4.12 2.69 13.84
C PHE A 10 -5.00 3.16 12.68
N GLY A 11 -6.29 3.41 12.92
CA GLY A 11 -7.16 4.12 11.97
C GLY A 11 -6.89 5.63 11.90
N ALA A 12 -6.29 6.22 12.94
CA ALA A 12 -6.01 7.65 13.03
C ALA A 12 -4.65 8.06 12.44
N LEU A 13 -3.67 7.15 12.34
CA LEU A 13 -2.39 7.43 11.67
C LEU A 13 -2.48 7.33 10.13
N ALA A 14 -3.43 6.54 9.61
CA ALA A 14 -3.83 6.60 8.21
C ALA A 14 -4.53 7.93 7.85
N LEU A 15 -5.18 8.58 8.82
CA LEU A 15 -5.80 9.91 8.70
C LEU A 15 -4.82 11.09 8.86
N ALA A 16 -3.55 10.83 9.18
CA ALA A 16 -2.54 11.90 9.26
C ALA A 16 -1.85 12.17 7.90
N PHE A 17 -1.93 11.22 6.96
CA PHE A 17 -1.46 11.39 5.57
C PHE A 17 -2.60 11.36 4.55
N LEU A 18 -3.79 10.86 4.94
CA LEU A 18 -5.05 11.25 4.36
C LEU A 18 -5.49 12.57 5.00
N ILE A 19 -5.09 13.70 4.41
CA ILE A 19 -5.94 14.89 4.48
C ILE A 19 -6.83 14.87 3.23
N PRO A 20 -8.00 14.20 3.27
CA PRO A 20 -9.11 14.65 2.45
C PRO A 20 -9.42 16.08 2.86
N ILE A 21 -9.83 16.88 1.89
CA ILE A 21 -10.28 18.27 2.04
C ILE A 21 -11.29 18.46 3.21
N SER A 22 -11.95 17.38 3.66
CA SER A 22 -12.90 17.41 4.77
C SER A 22 -12.32 17.69 6.16
N LEU A 23 -11.00 17.56 6.40
CA LEU A 23 -10.39 17.84 7.72
C LEU A 23 -9.57 19.14 7.81
N LEU A 24 -9.47 19.90 6.71
CA LEU A 24 -8.99 21.30 6.71
C LEU A 24 -10.13 22.33 6.81
N GLN A 25 -11.34 21.90 7.15
CA GLN A 25 -12.45 22.78 7.51
C GLN A 25 -12.27 23.35 8.93
N SER A 26 -11.36 24.31 9.05
CA SER A 26 -11.51 25.50 9.92
C SER A 26 -10.33 26.45 9.69
N GLY A 27 -10.34 27.18 8.58
CA GLY A 27 -9.47 28.35 8.38
C GLY A 27 -8.86 28.56 6.99
N ILE A 28 -9.04 27.63 6.04
CA ILE A 28 -8.52 27.73 4.65
C ILE A 28 -9.64 28.09 3.64
N ASP A 29 -10.88 28.27 4.10
CA ASP A 29 -12.04 28.49 3.22
C ASP A 29 -11.94 29.85 2.48
N GLY A 30 -11.80 29.79 1.14
CA GLY A 30 -12.04 30.95 0.26
C GLY A 30 -11.34 30.97 -1.11
N ASP A 31 -10.15 30.37 -1.25
CA ASP A 31 -9.30 30.53 -2.45
C ASP A 31 -8.78 29.17 -2.98
N GLU A 32 -9.64 28.44 -3.70
CA GLU A 32 -9.33 27.12 -4.28
C GLU A 32 -8.05 27.13 -5.13
N ALA A 33 -7.79 28.22 -5.85
CA ALA A 33 -6.65 28.28 -6.75
C ALA A 33 -5.32 28.49 -6.00
N ARG A 34 -5.28 29.21 -4.87
CA ARG A 34 -4.09 29.24 -3.99
C ARG A 34 -3.81 27.92 -3.31
N VAL A 35 -4.85 27.15 -2.97
CA VAL A 35 -4.69 25.79 -2.45
C VAL A 35 -4.04 24.89 -3.50
N LEU A 36 -4.47 25.00 -4.75
CA LEU A 36 -3.84 24.27 -5.87
C LEU A 36 -2.38 24.70 -6.09
N PHE A 37 -2.07 25.98 -5.90
CA PHE A 37 -0.71 26.49 -6.00
C PHE A 37 0.20 25.93 -4.90
N LEU A 38 -0.24 25.95 -3.63
CA LEU A 38 0.50 25.33 -2.53
C LEU A 38 0.75 23.84 -2.78
N ARG A 39 -0.28 23.10 -3.22
CA ARG A 39 -0.14 21.68 -3.57
C ARG A 39 0.82 21.44 -4.71
N TRP A 40 0.79 22.30 -5.73
CA TRP A 40 1.73 22.21 -6.84
C TRP A 40 3.17 22.34 -6.34
N ILE A 41 3.47 23.30 -5.45
CA ILE A 41 4.79 23.48 -4.82
C ILE A 41 5.23 22.23 -4.06
N ASP A 42 4.38 21.72 -3.15
CA ASP A 42 4.72 20.52 -2.37
C ASP A 42 4.96 19.30 -3.28
N ASN A 43 4.19 19.16 -4.36
CA ASN A 43 4.37 18.10 -5.35
C ASN A 43 5.69 18.22 -6.13
N GLN A 44 6.12 19.44 -6.46
CA GLN A 44 7.40 19.69 -7.12
C GLN A 44 8.57 19.35 -6.19
N GLU A 45 8.51 19.73 -4.92
CA GLU A 45 9.54 19.40 -3.91
C GLU A 45 9.71 17.88 -3.74
N ALA A 46 8.58 17.16 -3.61
CA ALA A 46 8.57 15.71 -3.49
C ALA A 46 9.19 15.04 -4.73
N TYR A 47 8.88 15.55 -5.93
CA TYR A 47 9.42 15.03 -7.18
C TYR A 47 10.94 15.24 -7.30
N GLU A 48 11.45 16.42 -6.91
CA GLU A 48 12.90 16.66 -6.86
C GLU A 48 13.61 15.73 -5.88
N GLY A 49 13.02 15.50 -4.70
CA GLY A 49 13.56 14.55 -3.73
C GLY A 49 13.70 13.14 -4.30
N GLN A 50 12.69 12.68 -5.05
CA GLN A 50 12.70 11.37 -5.71
C GLN A 50 13.74 11.27 -6.84
N LEU A 51 13.90 12.32 -7.65
CA LEU A 51 14.92 12.41 -8.70
C LEU A 51 16.34 12.36 -8.10
N LEU A 52 16.59 13.15 -7.06
CA LEU A 52 17.89 13.21 -6.38
C LEU A 52 18.28 11.86 -5.75
N GLN A 53 17.31 11.13 -5.23
CA GLN A 53 17.51 9.79 -4.67
C GLN A 53 17.64 8.69 -5.74
N LYS A 54 17.58 9.04 -7.04
CA LYS A 54 17.57 8.10 -8.18
C LYS A 54 16.51 7.01 -8.05
N ILE A 55 15.39 7.34 -7.41
CA ILE A 55 14.24 6.44 -7.24
C ILE A 55 13.44 6.39 -8.53
N THR A 56 13.36 7.51 -9.24
CA THR A 56 12.82 7.61 -10.60
C THR A 56 13.98 7.57 -11.59
N GLY A 57 13.95 6.65 -12.55
CA GLY A 57 14.99 6.52 -13.59
C GLY A 57 14.86 7.54 -14.73
N GLY A 58 14.02 8.58 -14.56
CA GLY A 58 13.59 9.47 -15.63
C GLY A 58 14.34 10.80 -15.68
N THR A 59 14.38 11.37 -16.88
CA THR A 59 14.64 12.79 -17.09
C THR A 59 13.60 13.62 -16.31
N ASP A 60 14.01 14.79 -15.84
CA ASP A 60 13.07 15.75 -15.25
C ASP A 60 12.15 16.30 -16.37
N ASP A 61 10.94 15.74 -16.44
CA ASP A 61 9.99 15.93 -17.55
C ASP A 61 9.22 17.27 -17.48
N ARG A 62 9.45 18.09 -16.45
CA ARG A 62 8.84 19.43 -16.31
C ARG A 62 9.24 20.34 -17.48
N THR A 63 8.36 21.25 -17.89
CA THR A 63 8.74 22.29 -18.87
C THR A 63 9.75 23.26 -18.26
N VAL A 64 10.50 23.97 -19.12
CA VAL A 64 11.41 25.02 -18.66
C VAL A 64 10.66 26.07 -17.83
N GLU A 65 9.45 26.44 -18.25
CA GLU A 65 8.62 27.44 -17.56
C GLU A 65 8.14 26.97 -16.18
N GLU A 66 7.88 25.67 -16.01
CA GLU A 66 7.52 25.07 -14.72
C GLU A 66 8.71 25.01 -13.78
N LYS A 67 9.91 24.66 -14.30
CA LYS A 67 11.16 24.66 -13.53
C LYS A 67 11.53 26.06 -13.06
N ASP A 68 11.41 27.03 -13.96
CA ASP A 68 11.70 28.44 -13.64
C ASP A 68 10.68 28.99 -12.63
N LEU A 69 9.39 28.70 -12.80
CA LEU A 69 8.37 29.07 -11.82
C LEU A 69 8.68 28.48 -10.44
N PHE A 70 8.97 27.17 -10.38
CA PHE A 70 9.21 26.49 -9.12
C PHE A 70 10.45 27.06 -8.43
N LYS A 71 11.57 27.20 -9.15
CA LYS A 71 12.79 27.81 -8.62
C LYS A 71 12.56 29.22 -8.08
N ASN A 72 11.83 30.07 -8.81
CA ASN A 72 11.55 31.44 -8.36
C ASN A 72 10.68 31.48 -7.09
N VAL A 73 9.72 30.55 -6.97
CA VAL A 73 8.92 30.38 -5.75
C VAL A 73 9.81 29.99 -4.57
N GLU A 74 10.76 29.09 -4.78
CA GLU A 74 11.69 28.67 -3.74
C GLU A 74 12.66 29.77 -3.34
N ASP A 75 13.24 30.48 -4.30
CA ASP A 75 14.17 31.60 -4.04
C ASP A 75 13.48 32.68 -3.20
N VAL A 76 12.23 33.03 -3.54
CA VAL A 76 11.44 34.00 -2.76
C VAL A 76 10.99 33.42 -1.42
N GLY A 77 10.56 32.16 -1.38
CA GLY A 77 10.17 31.45 -0.16
C GLY A 77 11.30 31.43 0.87
N GLU A 78 12.51 31.06 0.43
CA GLU A 78 13.71 30.99 1.27
C GLU A 78 14.17 32.38 1.73
N SER A 79 13.97 33.42 0.91
CA SER A 79 14.25 34.82 1.28
C SER A 79 13.31 35.36 2.37
N LEU A 80 12.06 34.89 2.38
CA LEU A 80 11.03 35.32 3.33
C LEU A 80 11.02 34.48 4.61
N ASN A 81 11.35 33.19 4.51
CA ASN A 81 11.41 32.26 5.62
C ASN A 81 12.50 31.21 5.37
N SER A 82 13.58 31.28 6.14
CA SER A 82 14.70 30.35 6.03
C SER A 82 14.23 28.91 6.30
N GLY A 83 14.53 27.99 5.40
CA GLY A 83 14.04 26.62 5.44
C GLY A 83 12.62 26.47 4.89
N PHE A 84 12.24 27.25 3.88
CA PHE A 84 10.90 27.26 3.28
C PHE A 84 10.41 25.86 2.91
N ARG A 85 11.27 25.04 2.28
CA ARG A 85 10.98 23.64 1.92
C ARG A 85 10.57 22.76 3.12
N ARG A 86 11.01 23.09 4.33
CA ARG A 86 10.80 22.29 5.55
C ARG A 86 9.63 22.79 6.41
N LEU A 87 8.99 23.88 6.01
CA LEU A 87 7.85 24.44 6.74
C LEU A 87 6.66 23.49 6.69
N SER A 88 5.83 23.52 7.74
CA SER A 88 4.54 22.85 7.71
C SER A 88 3.62 23.48 6.66
N VAL A 89 2.62 22.73 6.19
CA VAL A 89 1.61 23.19 5.21
C VAL A 89 0.99 24.54 5.63
N ARG A 90 0.69 24.70 6.93
CA ARG A 90 0.11 25.94 7.46
C ARG A 90 1.07 27.12 7.44
N GLU A 91 2.34 26.88 7.69
CA GLU A 91 3.38 27.92 7.65
C GLU A 91 3.68 28.32 6.21
N LYS A 92 3.82 27.36 5.30
CA LYS A 92 3.93 27.63 3.86
C LYS A 92 2.75 28.43 3.35
N TRP A 93 1.52 28.04 3.73
CA TRP A 93 0.31 28.79 3.39
C TRP A 93 0.42 30.26 3.78
N ASN A 94 0.81 30.57 5.01
CA ASN A 94 0.99 31.94 5.47
C ASN A 94 2.07 32.69 4.68
N THR A 95 3.19 32.04 4.36
CA THR A 95 4.27 32.63 3.55
C THR A 95 3.79 32.95 2.12
N LEU A 96 3.02 32.05 1.50
CA LEU A 96 2.49 32.20 0.14
C LEU A 96 1.40 33.29 0.02
N HIS A 97 0.86 33.78 1.14
CA HIS A 97 -0.05 34.94 1.15
C HIS A 97 0.69 36.27 1.03
N ASN A 98 2.02 36.27 1.03
CA ASN A 98 2.80 37.45 0.76
C ASN A 98 2.60 37.91 -0.70
N ARG A 99 2.40 39.23 -0.90
CA ARG A 99 2.23 39.85 -2.22
C ARG A 99 3.36 39.54 -3.21
N GLN A 100 4.56 39.21 -2.73
CA GLN A 100 5.68 38.80 -3.57
C GLN A 100 5.39 37.51 -4.36
N PHE A 101 4.45 36.67 -3.91
CA PHE A 101 4.02 35.47 -4.63
C PHE A 101 2.94 35.73 -5.68
N GLU A 102 2.35 36.93 -5.74
CA GLU A 102 1.26 37.22 -6.67
C GLU A 102 1.65 37.01 -8.15
N PRO A 103 2.84 37.44 -8.62
CA PRO A 103 3.26 37.19 -10.00
C PRO A 103 3.46 35.70 -10.29
N PHE A 104 3.94 34.92 -9.32
CA PHE A 104 4.13 33.48 -9.47
C PHE A 104 2.79 32.75 -9.47
N TYR A 105 1.83 33.24 -8.68
CA TYR A 105 0.47 32.73 -8.66
C TYR A 105 -0.25 32.98 -10.00
N GLU A 106 -0.15 34.19 -10.57
CA GLU A 106 -0.67 34.48 -11.91
C GLU A 106 0.01 33.63 -12.99
N GLN A 107 1.33 33.43 -12.88
CA GLN A 107 2.07 32.54 -13.78
C GLN A 107 1.59 31.09 -13.65
N PHE A 108 1.38 30.59 -12.42
CA PHE A 108 0.81 29.28 -12.17
C PHE A 108 -0.60 29.14 -12.77
N GLN A 109 -1.48 30.12 -12.55
CA GLN A 109 -2.83 30.11 -13.12
C GLN A 109 -2.82 30.11 -14.65
N ARG A 110 -1.91 30.85 -15.27
CA ARG A 110 -1.73 30.85 -16.73
C ARG A 110 -1.25 29.48 -17.24
N LEU A 111 -0.24 28.88 -16.60
CA LEU A 111 0.28 27.56 -16.97
C LEU A 111 -0.80 26.47 -16.78
N ALA A 112 -1.50 26.50 -15.65
CA ALA A 112 -2.63 25.62 -15.36
C ALA A 112 -3.79 25.85 -16.35
N GLY A 113 -4.06 27.10 -16.74
CA GLY A 113 -5.05 27.48 -17.73
C GLY A 113 -4.70 26.99 -19.14
N GLN A 114 -3.44 27.13 -19.56
CA GLN A 114 -2.94 26.57 -20.82
C GLN A 114 -3.02 25.05 -20.83
N ALA A 115 -2.75 24.41 -19.69
CA ALA A 115 -2.96 22.98 -19.53
C ALA A 115 -4.43 22.58 -19.64
N LYS A 116 -5.32 23.35 -19.02
CA LYS A 116 -6.77 23.16 -19.10
C LYS A 116 -7.31 23.40 -20.52
N ILE A 117 -6.82 24.39 -21.26
CA ILE A 117 -7.25 24.69 -22.64
C ILE A 117 -6.81 23.57 -23.59
N LYS A 118 -5.56 23.10 -23.49
CA LYS A 118 -5.10 21.91 -24.24
C LYS A 118 -5.94 20.66 -23.93
N ALA A 119 -6.40 20.53 -22.69
CA ALA A 119 -7.27 19.44 -22.25
C ALA A 119 -8.74 19.58 -22.67
N VAL A 120 -9.22 20.81 -22.91
CA VAL A 120 -10.60 21.10 -23.33
C VAL A 120 -10.73 21.08 -24.86
N GLU A 121 -9.70 21.48 -25.60
CA GLU A 121 -9.66 21.36 -27.06
C GLU A 121 -9.57 19.91 -27.54
N GLY A 122 -9.08 18.99 -26.71
CA GLY A 122 -9.24 17.54 -26.89
C GLY A 122 -10.33 16.99 -25.98
N GLN A 123 -11.58 16.89 -26.46
CA GLN A 123 -12.77 16.42 -25.72
C GLN A 123 -12.50 15.27 -24.72
N ILE A 124 -12.32 15.59 -23.43
CA ILE A 124 -12.26 14.59 -22.35
C ILE A 124 -13.68 14.26 -21.91
N GLU A 125 -14.24 13.22 -22.51
CA GLU A 125 -15.38 12.52 -21.95
C GLU A 125 -14.86 11.57 -20.87
N TRP A 126 -15.08 11.90 -19.59
CA TRP A 126 -14.60 11.17 -18.40
C TRP A 126 -15.06 9.70 -18.31
N SER A 127 -15.83 9.22 -19.29
CA SER A 127 -16.36 7.87 -19.41
C SER A 127 -15.63 6.96 -20.42
N ASN A 128 -14.60 7.43 -21.13
CA ASN A 128 -14.00 6.65 -22.22
C ASN A 128 -12.62 6.02 -21.83
N PRO A 129 -12.38 4.70 -22.03
CA PRO A 129 -11.11 4.03 -21.71
C PRO A 129 -9.87 4.53 -22.49
N ASP A 130 -10.06 5.21 -23.62
CA ASP A 130 -8.96 5.77 -24.45
C ASP A 130 -8.32 7.04 -23.85
N VAL A 131 -8.78 7.49 -22.68
CA VAL A 131 -8.23 8.64 -21.94
C VAL A 131 -6.72 8.48 -21.67
N SER A 132 -6.19 7.26 -21.58
CA SER A 132 -4.74 7.03 -21.41
C SER A 132 -3.86 7.62 -22.53
N ALA A 133 -4.37 7.69 -23.77
CA ALA A 133 -3.63 8.22 -24.92
C ALA A 133 -3.72 9.75 -25.02
N ASN A 134 -4.88 10.34 -24.68
CA ASN A 134 -5.10 11.79 -24.75
C ASN A 134 -4.63 12.54 -23.48
N VAL A 135 -4.43 11.82 -22.38
CA VAL A 135 -3.79 12.34 -21.16
C VAL A 135 -2.29 12.60 -21.33
N GLY A 136 -1.64 11.98 -22.34
CA GLY A 136 -0.26 12.31 -22.70
C GLY A 136 -0.08 13.78 -23.14
N ALA A 137 -1.16 14.45 -23.55
CA ALA A 137 -1.15 15.87 -23.93
C ALA A 137 -1.51 16.83 -22.77
N LEU A 138 -1.93 16.30 -21.62
CA LEU A 138 -2.18 17.04 -20.37
C LEU A 138 -0.84 17.35 -19.70
N VAL A 139 -0.14 18.32 -20.29
CA VAL A 139 0.99 19.15 -19.81
C VAL A 139 1.93 18.51 -18.80
N LEU A 140 3.17 18.37 -19.27
CA LEU A 140 4.29 17.61 -18.73
C LEU A 140 4.78 17.99 -17.30
N GLY A 141 4.11 18.90 -16.57
CA GLY A 141 4.30 19.12 -15.13
C GLY A 141 3.04 19.36 -14.27
N PHE A 142 1.82 19.27 -14.85
CA PHE A 142 0.55 19.30 -14.10
C PHE A 142 -0.09 17.92 -13.93
N ARG A 143 0.52 16.89 -14.51
CA ARG A 143 -0.02 15.52 -14.53
C ARG A 143 -0.37 14.99 -13.13
N LYS A 144 0.48 15.27 -12.13
CA LYS A 144 0.25 14.91 -10.72
C LYS A 144 -0.91 15.68 -10.09
N LEU A 145 -1.04 16.98 -10.36
CA LEU A 145 -2.17 17.77 -9.86
C LEU A 145 -3.50 17.26 -10.42
N VAL A 146 -3.52 16.87 -11.69
CA VAL A 146 -4.69 16.26 -12.32
C VAL A 146 -4.97 14.88 -11.71
N ALA A 147 -3.93 14.09 -11.41
CA ALA A 147 -4.06 12.83 -10.69
C ALA A 147 -4.70 13.04 -9.30
N ASP A 148 -4.26 14.03 -8.54
CA ASP A 148 -4.81 14.36 -7.22
C ASP A 148 -6.28 14.78 -7.29
N LEU A 149 -6.64 15.64 -8.23
CA LEU A 149 -8.02 16.07 -8.44
C LEU A 149 -8.92 14.90 -8.88
N LEU A 150 -8.40 14.04 -9.75
CA LEU A 150 -9.11 12.85 -10.19
C LEU A 150 -9.23 11.82 -9.06
N TRP A 151 -8.25 11.72 -8.18
CA TRP A 151 -8.30 10.88 -6.99
C TRP A 151 -9.41 11.30 -6.02
N LEU A 152 -9.63 12.61 -5.84
CA LEU A 152 -10.79 13.11 -5.10
C LEU A 152 -12.12 12.72 -5.76
N LYS A 153 -12.16 12.66 -7.10
CA LYS A 153 -13.33 12.15 -7.83
C LYS A 153 -13.51 10.65 -7.68
N VAL A 154 -12.43 9.87 -7.63
CA VAL A 154 -12.47 8.43 -7.32
C VAL A 154 -13.15 8.21 -5.97
N ASP A 155 -12.71 8.92 -4.93
CA ASP A 155 -13.31 8.85 -3.59
C ASP A 155 -14.80 9.25 -3.59
N GLN A 156 -15.12 10.34 -4.29
CA GLN A 156 -16.51 10.78 -4.47
C GLN A 156 -17.36 9.70 -5.18
N TYR A 157 -16.85 9.10 -6.26
CA TYR A 157 -17.57 8.05 -6.99
C TYR A 157 -17.76 6.80 -6.15
N TRP A 158 -16.78 6.44 -5.33
CA TRP A 158 -16.90 5.34 -4.37
C TRP A 158 -18.05 5.59 -3.39
N HIS A 159 -18.08 6.76 -2.73
CA HIS A 159 -19.12 7.09 -1.76
C HIS A 159 -20.53 7.20 -2.37
N LEU A 160 -20.63 7.53 -3.65
CA LEU A 160 -21.89 7.55 -4.40
C LEU A 160 -22.29 6.17 -4.98
N GLY A 161 -21.48 5.12 -4.75
CA GLY A 161 -21.70 3.78 -5.31
C GLY A 161 -21.52 3.70 -6.83
N MET A 162 -20.87 4.70 -7.45
CA MET A 162 -20.63 4.79 -8.90
C MET A 162 -19.36 4.03 -9.30
N VAL A 163 -19.31 2.73 -9.01
CA VAL A 163 -18.12 1.88 -9.24
C VAL A 163 -17.69 1.87 -10.71
N GLN A 164 -18.64 1.91 -11.65
CA GLN A 164 -18.39 1.99 -13.09
C GLN A 164 -17.64 3.27 -13.52
N ARG A 165 -17.74 4.35 -12.73
CA ARG A 165 -16.99 5.59 -12.96
C ARG A 165 -15.69 5.63 -12.14
N MET A 166 -15.71 5.03 -10.97
CA MET A 166 -14.56 4.93 -10.08
C MET A 166 -13.40 4.14 -10.72
N LEU A 167 -13.67 2.97 -11.30
CA LEU A 167 -12.60 2.08 -11.79
C LEU A 167 -11.78 2.69 -12.95
N PRO A 168 -12.38 3.24 -14.02
CA PRO A 168 -11.61 3.91 -15.08
C PRO A 168 -10.86 5.15 -14.57
N ALA A 169 -11.44 5.88 -13.61
CA ALA A 169 -10.79 7.03 -12.99
C ALA A 169 -9.55 6.61 -12.19
N MET A 170 -9.61 5.51 -11.42
CA MET A 170 -8.44 4.95 -10.72
C MET A 170 -7.31 4.57 -11.68
N GLU A 171 -7.62 3.90 -12.79
CA GLU A 171 -6.61 3.53 -13.80
C GLU A 171 -5.98 4.77 -14.45
N THR A 172 -6.78 5.82 -14.63
CA THR A 172 -6.30 7.11 -15.15
C THR A 172 -5.38 7.80 -14.13
N VAL A 173 -5.71 7.78 -12.83
CA VAL A 173 -4.86 8.33 -11.76
C VAL A 173 -3.47 7.69 -11.79
N VAL A 174 -3.38 6.36 -11.80
CA VAL A 174 -2.07 5.68 -11.80
C VAL A 174 -1.31 5.83 -13.13
N THR A 175 -2.02 6.16 -14.21
CA THR A 175 -1.40 6.48 -15.49
C THR A 175 -0.83 7.91 -15.48
N LEU A 176 -1.53 8.84 -14.83
CA LEU A 176 -1.12 10.23 -14.61
C LEU A 176 0.00 10.39 -13.56
N ASP A 177 -0.05 9.63 -12.47
CA ASP A 177 1.03 9.58 -11.48
C ASP A 177 1.41 8.14 -11.15
N PRO A 178 2.34 7.55 -11.91
CA PRO A 178 2.86 6.21 -11.67
C PRO A 178 3.59 6.06 -10.34
N HIS A 179 3.88 7.15 -9.63
CA HIS A 179 4.53 7.11 -8.31
C HIS A 179 3.53 7.33 -7.17
N PHE A 180 2.23 7.43 -7.46
CA PHE A 180 1.19 7.52 -6.45
C PHE A 180 0.85 6.13 -5.87
N ILE A 181 1.68 5.67 -4.93
CA ILE A 181 1.64 4.32 -4.33
C ILE A 181 0.26 3.97 -3.77
N GLU A 182 -0.40 4.91 -3.09
CA GLU A 182 -1.71 4.71 -2.47
C GLU A 182 -2.80 4.44 -3.51
N ALA A 183 -2.74 5.06 -4.68
CA ALA A 183 -3.74 4.84 -5.73
C ALA A 183 -3.69 3.39 -6.24
N TYR A 184 -2.48 2.80 -6.35
CA TYR A 184 -2.32 1.38 -6.66
C TYR A 184 -2.83 0.48 -5.54
N ALA A 185 -2.36 0.72 -4.30
CA ALA A 185 -2.69 -0.10 -3.14
C ALA A 185 -4.20 -0.13 -2.85
N LEU A 186 -4.82 1.05 -2.74
CA LEU A 186 -6.25 1.18 -2.48
C LEU A 186 -7.08 0.71 -3.67
N GLY A 187 -6.68 1.05 -4.90
CA GLY A 187 -7.38 0.58 -6.10
C GLY A 187 -7.45 -0.95 -6.17
N ALA A 188 -6.32 -1.62 -5.90
CA ALA A 188 -6.27 -3.08 -5.87
C ALA A 188 -7.09 -3.67 -4.71
N TRP A 189 -7.10 -3.03 -3.54
CA TRP A 189 -7.95 -3.44 -2.42
C TRP A 189 -9.45 -3.30 -2.77
N HIS A 190 -9.87 -2.19 -3.38
CA HIS A 190 -11.25 -2.01 -3.82
C HIS A 190 -11.65 -3.09 -4.83
N LEU A 191 -10.81 -3.34 -5.84
CA LEU A 191 -11.02 -4.38 -6.84
C LEU A 191 -11.17 -5.77 -6.19
N ALA A 192 -10.25 -6.14 -5.29
CA ALA A 192 -10.19 -7.47 -4.69
C ALA A 192 -11.23 -7.70 -3.59
N TYR A 193 -11.67 -6.67 -2.85
CA TYR A 193 -12.61 -6.84 -1.74
C TYR A 193 -13.98 -6.26 -2.05
N ASN A 194 -14.05 -4.97 -2.35
CA ASN A 194 -15.32 -4.25 -2.43
C ASN A 194 -16.08 -4.52 -3.72
N VAL A 195 -15.40 -4.55 -4.86
CA VAL A 195 -16.06 -4.86 -6.12
C VAL A 195 -16.47 -6.33 -6.15
N THR A 196 -15.62 -7.25 -5.68
CA THR A 196 -15.96 -8.68 -5.67
C THR A 196 -17.21 -9.03 -4.85
N VAL A 197 -17.55 -8.27 -3.80
CA VAL A 197 -18.78 -8.56 -3.03
C VAL A 197 -20.06 -8.15 -3.76
N MET A 198 -19.95 -7.35 -4.82
CA MET A 198 -21.08 -6.95 -5.67
C MET A 198 -21.51 -8.04 -6.65
N PHE A 199 -20.68 -9.06 -6.85
CA PHE A 199 -20.93 -10.16 -7.78
C PHE A 199 -21.12 -11.49 -7.04
N HIS A 200 -21.91 -12.39 -7.63
CA HIS A 200 -22.09 -13.74 -7.08
C HIS A 200 -21.18 -14.76 -7.77
N SER A 201 -20.94 -14.59 -9.09
CA SER A 201 -20.12 -15.52 -9.88
C SER A 201 -18.66 -15.49 -9.44
N LEU A 202 -18.07 -16.68 -9.26
CA LEU A 202 -16.64 -16.80 -8.99
C LEU A 202 -15.80 -16.25 -10.14
N ASP A 203 -16.19 -16.53 -11.39
CA ASP A 203 -15.46 -16.08 -12.58
C ASP A 203 -15.43 -14.55 -12.68
N GLU A 204 -16.52 -13.88 -12.32
CA GLU A 204 -16.56 -12.41 -12.29
C GLU A 204 -15.67 -11.85 -11.18
N LYS A 205 -15.71 -12.46 -9.99
CA LYS A 205 -14.82 -12.06 -8.89
C LYS A 205 -13.36 -12.20 -9.26
N MET A 206 -12.99 -13.31 -9.91
CA MET A 206 -11.62 -13.56 -10.34
C MET A 206 -11.14 -12.51 -11.33
N LYS A 207 -11.97 -12.06 -12.29
CA LYS A 207 -11.59 -10.98 -13.21
C LYS A 207 -11.18 -9.68 -12.48
N TYR A 208 -11.89 -9.30 -11.42
CA TYR A 208 -11.53 -8.10 -10.65
C TYR A 208 -10.32 -8.33 -9.74
N ILE A 209 -10.15 -9.53 -9.17
CA ILE A 209 -8.94 -9.89 -8.43
C ILE A 209 -7.71 -9.81 -9.36
N ASP A 210 -7.80 -10.36 -10.57
CA ASP A 210 -6.75 -10.32 -11.58
C ASP A 210 -6.43 -8.88 -12.01
N GLN A 211 -7.44 -8.02 -12.17
CA GLN A 211 -7.22 -6.59 -12.40
C GLN A 211 -6.48 -5.93 -11.22
N GLY A 212 -6.80 -6.28 -9.98
CA GLY A 212 -6.10 -5.78 -8.79
C GLY A 212 -4.64 -6.23 -8.75
N ILE A 213 -4.37 -7.50 -9.12
CA ILE A 213 -3.00 -8.02 -9.27
C ILE A 213 -2.24 -7.22 -10.32
N HIS A 214 -2.81 -7.06 -11.52
CA HIS A 214 -2.17 -6.32 -12.60
C HIS A 214 -1.92 -4.85 -12.25
N LEU A 215 -2.83 -4.23 -11.51
CA LEU A 215 -2.65 -2.87 -11.02
C LEU A 215 -1.43 -2.78 -10.08
N LEU A 216 -1.29 -3.70 -9.12
CA LEU A 216 -0.13 -3.74 -8.23
C LEU A 216 1.17 -4.08 -8.97
N GLU A 217 1.14 -5.02 -9.91
CA GLU A 217 2.30 -5.36 -10.76
C GLU A 217 2.75 -4.15 -11.60
N LYS A 218 1.80 -3.40 -12.17
CA LYS A 218 2.07 -2.11 -12.86
C LYS A 218 2.71 -1.11 -11.91
N GLY A 219 2.21 -1.01 -10.68
CA GLY A 219 2.80 -0.17 -9.63
C GLY A 219 4.23 -0.58 -9.30
N ILE A 220 4.49 -1.88 -9.10
CA ILE A 220 5.82 -2.43 -8.81
C ILE A 220 6.80 -2.12 -9.95
N LYS A 221 6.37 -2.28 -11.20
CA LYS A 221 7.19 -1.94 -12.37
C LYS A 221 7.63 -0.47 -12.37
N SER A 222 6.74 0.43 -11.96
CA SER A 222 7.03 1.86 -11.84
C SER A 222 7.80 2.22 -10.56
N ASN A 223 7.67 1.43 -9.50
CA ASN A 223 8.21 1.69 -8.16
C ASN A 223 8.91 0.46 -7.57
N PRO A 224 10.00 -0.04 -8.17
CA PRO A 224 10.56 -1.36 -7.85
C PRO A 224 11.16 -1.46 -6.44
N ARG A 225 11.37 -0.33 -5.75
CA ARG A 225 11.91 -0.27 -4.37
C ARG A 225 10.84 -0.01 -3.31
N ASN A 226 9.58 0.14 -3.71
CA ASN A 226 8.52 0.47 -2.77
C ASN A 226 7.96 -0.82 -2.16
N SER A 227 8.34 -1.13 -0.91
CA SER A 227 7.94 -2.35 -0.21
C SER A 227 6.43 -2.51 -0.06
N LYS A 228 5.67 -1.40 0.07
CA LYS A 228 4.22 -1.43 0.28
C LYS A 228 3.50 -2.13 -0.86
N LEU A 229 3.88 -1.88 -2.12
CA LEU A 229 3.22 -2.53 -3.27
C LEU A 229 3.43 -4.05 -3.27
N TYR A 230 4.64 -4.50 -2.94
CA TYR A 230 4.93 -5.93 -2.75
C TYR A 230 4.16 -6.50 -1.56
N ALA A 231 4.08 -5.77 -0.45
CA ALA A 231 3.39 -6.20 0.76
C ALA A 231 1.87 -6.31 0.56
N GLU A 232 1.25 -5.37 -0.17
CA GLU A 232 -0.17 -5.45 -0.53
C GLU A 232 -0.45 -6.63 -1.47
N LEU A 233 0.41 -6.84 -2.48
CA LEU A 233 0.25 -7.98 -3.38
C LEU A 233 0.41 -9.31 -2.64
N GLY A 234 1.42 -9.41 -1.78
CA GLY A 234 1.69 -10.62 -1.00
C GLY A 234 0.66 -10.88 0.10
N PHE A 235 0.37 -9.90 0.95
CA PHE A 235 -0.53 -10.09 2.10
C PHE A 235 -1.99 -9.90 1.72
N THR A 236 -2.36 -8.76 1.15
CA THR A 236 -3.77 -8.41 0.89
C THR A 236 -4.36 -9.30 -0.20
N ILE A 237 -3.62 -9.54 -1.29
CA ILE A 237 -4.13 -10.36 -2.39
C ILE A 237 -3.82 -11.85 -2.17
N TYR A 238 -2.55 -12.25 -2.19
CA TYR A 238 -2.23 -13.68 -2.19
C TYR A 238 -2.52 -14.38 -0.86
N PHE A 239 -2.10 -13.81 0.27
CA PHE A 239 -2.35 -14.41 1.59
C PHE A 239 -3.84 -14.35 1.95
N ARG A 240 -4.42 -13.15 2.00
CA ARG A 240 -5.76 -12.95 2.58
C ARG A 240 -6.89 -13.28 1.61
N LYS A 241 -6.79 -12.87 0.34
CA LYS A 241 -7.89 -13.04 -0.62
C LYS A 241 -7.88 -14.40 -1.31
N MET A 242 -6.70 -14.86 -1.74
CA MET A 242 -6.57 -16.08 -2.55
C MET A 242 -6.16 -17.32 -1.74
N GLY A 243 -5.51 -17.14 -0.59
CA GLY A 243 -4.90 -18.26 0.15
C GLY A 243 -3.73 -18.92 -0.60
N ASP A 244 -3.09 -18.18 -1.51
CA ASP A 244 -1.89 -18.60 -2.25
C ASP A 244 -0.65 -18.23 -1.42
N TRP A 245 -0.27 -19.14 -0.51
CA TRP A 245 0.80 -18.89 0.45
C TRP A 245 2.19 -18.86 -0.21
N GLU A 246 2.37 -19.53 -1.35
CA GLU A 246 3.63 -19.53 -2.10
C GLU A 246 3.91 -18.15 -2.68
N LYS A 247 2.94 -17.58 -3.40
CA LYS A 247 3.06 -16.21 -3.92
C LYS A 247 3.09 -15.18 -2.80
N ALA A 248 2.31 -15.39 -1.73
CA ALA A 248 2.37 -14.52 -0.56
C ALA A 248 3.79 -14.47 0.02
N ALA A 249 4.42 -15.62 0.26
CA ALA A 249 5.78 -15.70 0.77
C ALA A 249 6.79 -15.06 -0.19
N TYR A 250 6.63 -15.27 -1.51
CA TYR A 250 7.48 -14.63 -2.51
C TYR A 250 7.41 -13.10 -2.44
N TYR A 251 6.22 -12.51 -2.59
CA TYR A 251 6.07 -11.06 -2.63
C TYR A 251 6.38 -10.39 -1.28
N LEU A 252 6.02 -11.02 -0.15
CA LEU A 252 6.38 -10.50 1.16
C LEU A 252 7.89 -10.60 1.41
N GLY A 253 8.55 -11.69 0.98
CA GLY A 253 10.00 -11.80 1.02
C GLY A 253 10.73 -10.82 0.11
N GLU A 254 10.14 -10.43 -1.03
CA GLU A 254 10.65 -9.30 -1.83
C GLU A 254 10.48 -7.97 -1.09
N ALA A 255 9.34 -7.75 -0.41
CA ALA A 255 9.07 -6.53 0.35
C ALA A 255 10.10 -6.29 1.47
N THR A 256 10.55 -7.36 2.16
CA THR A 256 11.51 -7.26 3.26
C THR A 256 12.91 -6.81 2.83
N LYS A 257 13.23 -6.82 1.53
CA LYS A 257 14.52 -6.33 0.99
C LYS A 257 14.64 -4.81 0.97
N TYR A 258 13.53 -4.10 1.12
CA TYR A 258 13.45 -2.64 1.10
C TYR A 258 13.00 -2.10 2.46
N GLU A 259 13.01 -0.79 2.67
CA GLU A 259 12.44 -0.18 3.87
C GLU A 259 10.93 -0.48 3.95
N HIS A 260 10.48 -1.05 5.05
CA HIS A 260 9.14 -1.60 5.19
C HIS A 260 8.61 -1.48 6.63
N GLU A 261 7.28 -1.58 6.75
CA GLU A 261 6.58 -1.54 8.02
C GLU A 261 6.82 -2.82 8.85
N PRO A 262 6.93 -2.72 10.18
CA PRO A 262 7.05 -3.83 11.14
C PRO A 262 6.25 -5.11 10.86
N TRP A 263 5.04 -4.97 10.33
CA TRP A 263 4.14 -6.10 10.14
C TRP A 263 4.50 -6.97 8.93
N VAL A 264 5.30 -6.47 7.97
CA VAL A 264 5.61 -7.16 6.71
C VAL A 264 6.40 -8.44 6.98
N GLU A 265 7.41 -8.40 7.84
CA GLU A 265 8.18 -9.60 8.22
C GLU A 265 7.33 -10.62 8.96
N ARG A 266 6.38 -10.17 9.78
CA ARG A 266 5.41 -11.07 10.44
C ARG A 266 4.52 -11.76 9.42
N ALA A 267 4.00 -11.01 8.45
CA ALA A 267 3.20 -11.56 7.36
C ALA A 267 4.02 -12.55 6.51
N TYR A 268 5.30 -12.26 6.29
CA TYR A 268 6.22 -13.17 5.61
C TYR A 268 6.41 -14.47 6.41
N ALA A 269 6.72 -14.37 7.71
CA ALA A 269 6.87 -15.52 8.59
C ALA A 269 5.59 -16.37 8.68
N LEU A 270 4.42 -15.73 8.74
CA LEU A 270 3.13 -16.42 8.67
C LEU A 270 2.96 -17.19 7.35
N SER A 271 3.38 -16.60 6.23
CA SER A 271 3.32 -17.27 4.92
C SER A 271 4.24 -18.50 4.88
N LEU A 272 5.47 -18.37 5.41
CA LEU A 272 6.41 -19.48 5.54
C LEU A 272 5.87 -20.60 6.44
N GLU A 273 5.21 -20.24 7.54
CA GLU A 273 4.54 -21.20 8.42
C GLU A 273 3.43 -21.98 7.71
N ARG A 274 2.61 -21.31 6.88
CA ARG A 274 1.58 -22.01 6.07
C ARG A 274 2.19 -22.97 5.04
N LEU A 275 3.46 -22.75 4.67
CA LEU A 275 4.25 -23.60 3.77
C LEU A 275 5.06 -24.68 4.50
N LEU A 276 4.86 -24.88 5.81
CA LEU A 276 5.63 -25.82 6.61
C LEU A 276 7.15 -25.54 6.57
N GLN A 277 7.51 -24.26 6.57
CA GLN A 277 8.90 -23.79 6.67
C GLN A 277 9.13 -23.14 8.02
N GLU A 278 8.78 -23.85 9.11
CA GLU A 278 8.78 -23.33 10.48
C GLU A 278 10.18 -22.84 10.92
N GLU A 279 11.27 -23.49 10.50
CA GLU A 279 12.63 -23.05 10.82
C GLU A 279 12.94 -21.67 10.22
N LYS A 280 12.56 -21.46 8.96
CA LYS A 280 12.76 -20.17 8.29
C LYS A 280 11.87 -19.09 8.88
N ALA A 281 10.60 -19.42 9.15
CA ALA A 281 9.67 -18.50 9.80
C ALA A 281 10.21 -18.05 11.16
N LEU A 282 10.73 -18.98 11.96
CA LEU A 282 11.32 -18.68 13.26
C LEU A 282 12.58 -17.80 13.11
N ALA A 283 13.47 -18.12 12.17
CA ALA A 283 14.67 -17.32 11.93
C ALA A 283 14.37 -15.87 11.54
N VAL A 284 13.32 -15.65 10.73
CA VAL A 284 12.85 -14.29 10.37
C VAL A 284 12.39 -13.54 11.62
N LEU A 285 11.56 -14.16 12.46
CA LEU A 285 11.07 -13.50 13.68
C LEU A 285 12.16 -13.29 14.73
N GLU A 286 13.11 -14.20 14.87
CA GLU A 286 14.26 -14.03 15.78
C GLU A 286 15.17 -12.88 15.35
N ASP A 287 15.41 -12.73 14.04
CA ASP A 287 16.16 -11.58 13.52
C ASP A 287 15.42 -10.27 13.73
N TYR A 288 14.10 -10.26 13.49
CA TYR A 288 13.26 -9.11 13.77
C TYR A 288 13.29 -8.71 15.24
N ASP A 289 13.07 -9.66 16.16
CA ASP A 289 13.03 -9.41 17.61
C ASP A 289 14.34 -8.80 18.10
N ARG A 290 15.48 -9.24 17.53
CA ARG A 290 16.79 -8.65 17.81
C ARG A 290 16.90 -7.19 17.36
N ARG A 291 16.28 -6.84 16.23
CA ARG A 291 16.27 -5.46 15.69
C ARG A 291 15.25 -4.55 16.39
N HIS A 292 14.17 -5.13 16.94
CA HIS A 292 13.02 -4.41 17.49
C HIS A 292 12.53 -5.04 18.81
N PRO A 293 13.35 -5.07 19.86
CA PRO A 293 13.05 -5.76 21.12
C PRO A 293 11.84 -5.19 21.87
N GLU A 294 11.39 -3.98 21.54
CA GLU A 294 10.21 -3.33 22.11
C GLU A 294 8.87 -3.93 21.65
N LEU A 295 8.86 -4.75 20.59
CA LEU A 295 7.65 -5.25 19.96
C LEU A 295 7.27 -6.68 20.39
N VAL A 296 6.80 -6.79 21.65
CA VAL A 296 6.52 -8.03 22.41
C VAL A 296 5.64 -9.08 21.70
N MET A 297 4.75 -8.68 20.78
CA MET A 297 3.79 -9.58 20.14
C MET A 297 4.42 -10.77 19.39
N GLN A 298 5.70 -10.68 18.99
CA GLN A 298 6.38 -11.75 18.26
C GLN A 298 6.79 -12.94 19.13
N GLN A 299 6.90 -12.75 20.44
CA GLN A 299 7.36 -13.79 21.37
C GLN A 299 6.40 -14.98 21.40
N LEU A 300 5.09 -14.73 21.32
CA LEU A 300 4.07 -15.78 21.26
C LEU A 300 4.16 -16.57 19.94
N SER A 301 4.31 -15.89 18.80
CA SER A 301 4.48 -16.54 17.50
C SER A 301 5.74 -17.40 17.46
N MET A 302 6.87 -16.89 17.99
CA MET A 302 8.10 -17.66 18.09
C MET A 302 7.95 -18.88 19.01
N ALA A 303 7.30 -18.74 20.17
CA ALA A 303 7.07 -19.85 21.08
C ALA A 303 6.24 -20.97 20.42
N ARG A 304 5.21 -20.60 19.64
CA ARG A 304 4.41 -21.55 18.86
C ARG A 304 5.23 -22.24 17.79
N LEU A 305 6.04 -21.51 17.03
CA LEU A 305 6.94 -22.10 16.03
C LEU A 305 7.95 -23.06 16.66
N ARG A 306 8.54 -22.72 17.81
CA ARG A 306 9.42 -23.64 18.56
C ARG A 306 8.69 -24.93 18.97
N LYS A 307 7.44 -24.83 19.42
CA LYS A 307 6.61 -26.01 19.74
C LYS A 307 6.29 -26.85 18.52
N LYS A 308 6.06 -26.24 17.35
CA LYS A 308 5.91 -26.98 16.08
C LYS A 308 7.19 -27.74 15.73
N LEU A 309 8.35 -27.08 15.83
CA LEU A 309 9.65 -27.72 15.59
C LEU A 309 9.92 -28.88 16.56
N GLU A 310 9.58 -28.73 17.84
CA GLU A 310 9.62 -29.81 18.82
C GLU A 310 8.75 -30.99 18.38
N ALA A 311 7.51 -30.73 17.94
CA ALA A 311 6.61 -31.76 17.43
C ALA A 311 7.19 -32.52 16.23
N ARG A 312 7.84 -31.81 15.29
CA ARG A 312 8.53 -32.40 14.13
C ARG A 312 9.72 -33.27 14.56
N GLN A 313 10.48 -32.81 15.55
CA GLN A 313 11.65 -33.53 16.03
C GLN A 313 11.25 -34.82 16.76
N VAL A 314 10.27 -34.77 17.68
CA VAL A 314 9.82 -35.98 18.38
C VAL A 314 9.15 -36.99 17.43
N GLU A 315 8.45 -36.51 16.40
CA GLU A 315 7.95 -37.37 15.32
C GLU A 315 9.10 -38.07 14.60
N LYS A 316 10.16 -37.32 14.23
CA LYS A 316 11.35 -37.87 13.55
C LYS A 316 12.08 -38.90 14.43
N ASP A 317 12.06 -38.70 15.74
CA ASP A 317 12.62 -39.64 16.73
C ASP A 317 11.72 -40.87 16.96
N GLY A 318 10.54 -40.92 16.33
CA GLY A 318 9.60 -42.05 16.34
C GLY A 318 8.53 -41.99 17.44
N ASP A 319 8.53 -40.94 18.27
CA ASP A 319 7.54 -40.76 19.35
C ASP A 319 6.29 -40.04 18.83
N LEU A 320 5.47 -40.78 18.08
CA LEU A 320 4.24 -40.27 17.49
C LEU A 320 3.19 -39.87 18.54
N GLU A 321 3.16 -40.52 19.71
CA GLU A 321 2.23 -40.15 20.78
C GLU A 321 2.56 -38.78 21.37
N HIS A 322 3.85 -38.50 21.59
CA HIS A 322 4.28 -37.19 22.04
C HIS A 322 4.05 -36.13 20.97
N ALA A 323 4.39 -36.40 19.71
CA ALA A 323 4.06 -35.52 18.60
C ALA A 323 2.56 -35.17 18.59
N LEU A 324 1.69 -36.18 18.75
CA LEU A 324 0.24 -35.98 18.77
C LEU A 324 -0.21 -35.05 19.90
N ARG A 325 0.34 -35.21 21.12
CA ARG A 325 0.03 -34.34 22.26
C ARG A 325 0.43 -32.89 22.00
N ILE A 326 1.58 -32.65 21.38
CA ILE A 326 2.03 -31.30 21.06
C ILE A 326 1.11 -30.66 20.01
N TRP A 327 0.77 -31.40 18.94
CA TRP A 327 -0.16 -30.91 17.92
C TRP A 327 -1.58 -30.68 18.47
N ASP A 328 -2.02 -31.49 19.42
CA ASP A 328 -3.30 -31.32 20.13
C ASP A 328 -3.32 -30.04 20.96
N PHE A 329 -2.24 -29.77 21.69
CA PHE A 329 -2.07 -28.51 22.42
C PHE A 329 -2.11 -27.33 21.45
N LEU A 330 -1.28 -27.33 20.41
CA LEU A 330 -1.17 -26.22 19.47
C LEU A 330 -2.51 -25.87 18.78
N ARG A 331 -3.27 -26.88 18.33
CA ARG A 331 -4.59 -26.64 17.70
C ARG A 331 -5.64 -26.09 18.66
N THR A 332 -5.45 -26.26 19.97
CA THR A 332 -6.38 -25.73 21.01
C THR A 332 -5.95 -24.36 21.52
N ASP A 333 -4.64 -24.10 21.57
CA ASP A 333 -4.08 -22.81 21.97
C ASP A 333 -4.35 -21.70 20.93
N ASP A 334 -4.29 -22.04 19.64
CA ASP A 334 -4.51 -21.09 18.55
C ASP A 334 -5.60 -21.59 17.58
N PRO A 335 -6.86 -21.14 17.76
CA PRO A 335 -7.94 -21.46 16.82
C PRO A 335 -7.71 -20.92 15.40
N GLY A 336 -6.79 -19.98 15.19
CA GLY A 336 -6.42 -19.44 13.88
C GLY A 336 -5.28 -20.20 13.17
N ASP A 337 -4.71 -21.21 13.83
CA ASP A 337 -3.70 -22.09 13.26
C ASP A 337 -4.35 -23.08 12.28
N VAL A 338 -3.87 -23.13 11.03
CA VAL A 338 -4.37 -24.07 10.01
C VAL A 338 -3.43 -25.24 9.79
N VAL A 339 -2.24 -25.21 10.39
CA VAL A 339 -1.22 -26.27 10.31
C VAL A 339 -1.51 -27.30 11.40
N ALA A 340 -1.64 -26.86 12.66
CA ALA A 340 -1.77 -27.78 13.79
C ALA A 340 -2.97 -28.74 13.70
N PRO A 341 -4.19 -28.32 13.28
CA PRO A 341 -5.30 -29.25 13.10
C PRO A 341 -5.02 -30.33 12.04
N LYS A 342 -4.32 -29.99 10.95
CA LYS A 342 -3.99 -30.93 9.87
C LYS A 342 -2.94 -31.94 10.33
N GLU A 343 -1.90 -31.46 11.00
CA GLU A 343 -0.84 -32.31 11.55
C GLU A 343 -1.35 -33.25 12.63
N PHE A 344 -2.24 -32.78 13.51
CA PHE A 344 -2.90 -33.63 14.49
C PHE A 344 -3.62 -34.81 13.84
N LEU A 345 -4.41 -34.56 12.78
CA LEU A 345 -5.12 -35.62 12.06
C LEU A 345 -4.15 -36.57 11.36
N ARG A 346 -3.06 -36.05 10.77
CA ARG A 346 -2.02 -36.86 10.11
C ARG A 346 -1.35 -37.81 11.10
N ILE A 347 -0.87 -37.30 12.23
CA ILE A 347 -0.20 -38.11 13.25
C ILE A 347 -1.16 -39.13 13.87
N LYS A 348 -2.41 -38.74 14.13
CA LYS A 348 -3.45 -39.65 14.62
C LYS A 348 -3.68 -40.81 13.66
N HIS A 349 -3.67 -40.55 12.35
CA HIS A 349 -3.79 -41.58 11.34
C HIS A 349 -2.59 -42.54 11.36
N LEU A 350 -1.36 -42.02 11.37
CA LEU A 350 -0.13 -42.82 11.43
C LEU A 350 -0.08 -43.75 12.65
N LEU A 351 -0.44 -43.23 13.83
CA LEU A 351 -0.57 -44.04 15.06
C LEU A 351 -1.59 -45.17 14.90
N SER A 352 -2.72 -44.92 14.23
CA SER A 352 -3.74 -45.94 14.00
C SER A 352 -3.26 -47.06 13.08
N GLU A 353 -2.40 -46.74 12.10
CA GLU A 353 -1.80 -47.71 11.19
C GLU A 353 -0.73 -48.55 11.90
N GLN A 354 0.12 -47.92 12.72
CA GLN A 354 1.13 -48.59 13.53
C GLN A 354 0.51 -49.65 14.46
N HIS A 355 -0.60 -49.31 15.13
CA HIS A 355 -1.32 -50.26 15.98
C HIS A 355 -1.95 -51.41 15.18
N ARG A 356 -2.49 -51.15 13.99
CA ARG A 356 -3.06 -52.22 13.13
C ARG A 356 -1.99 -53.15 12.56
N GLY A 357 -0.81 -52.62 12.24
CA GLY A 357 0.35 -53.42 11.80
C GLY A 357 0.84 -54.35 12.91
N ALA A 358 1.02 -53.82 14.13
CA ALA A 358 1.44 -54.60 15.30
C ALA A 358 0.42 -55.65 15.77
N SER A 359 -0.83 -55.59 15.28
CA SER A 359 -1.89 -56.57 15.60
C SER A 359 -1.95 -57.74 14.59
N ARG A 360 -1.18 -57.67 13.50
CA ARG A 360 -1.19 -58.66 12.40
C ARG A 360 0.05 -59.55 12.37
N ASP A 361 1.08 -59.19 13.13
CA ASP A 361 2.25 -60.02 13.45
C ASP A 361 2.05 -60.69 14.82
#